data_AF-A0A7J7QF16-F1
#
_entry.id   AF-A0A7J7QF16-F1
#
_cell.length_a   1.000
_cell.length_b   1.000
_cell.length_c   1.000
_cell.angle_alpha   90.00
_cell.angle_beta   90.00
_cell.angle_gamma   90.00
#
_symmetry.space_group_name_H-M   'P 1'
#
loop_
_entity.id
_entity.type
_entity.pdbx_description
1 polymer ?
#
loop_
_entity_poly.entity_id
_entity_poly.type
_entity_poly.pdbx_seq_one_letter_code
_entity_poly.pdbx_strand_id
1 'polypeptide(L)'
;GLKALHLAAAEGHSGVITQLLAAGAPLEAKSAQGEAALHLAVRCQQVEAVKQLIAAGSDVSAPNNYGWLPLHMAAECHNTAAASSMLQHLVAAGAAVDAAGRPDNCTPLLQASKMKCIANIQELRTAGAAADAALL
;
A
#
# COMPACT_ATOMS: atom_id res chain seq x y z
N GLY A 1 -0.81 -14.76 -12.65
CA GLY A 1 -0.39 -15.74 -11.63
C GLY A 1 0.61 -15.09 -10.69
N LEU A 2 0.74 -15.60 -9.47
CA LEU A 2 1.76 -15.11 -8.53
C LEU A 2 3.17 -15.52 -8.99
N LYS A 3 4.17 -14.72 -8.62
CA LYS A 3 5.60 -14.94 -8.92
C LYS A 3 6.36 -15.04 -7.60
N ALA A 4 7.62 -15.46 -7.63
CA ALA A 4 8.44 -15.59 -6.41
C ALA A 4 8.47 -14.30 -5.57
N LEU A 5 8.63 -13.13 -6.21
CA LEU A 5 8.66 -11.84 -5.51
C LEU A 5 7.32 -11.51 -4.80
N HIS A 6 6.19 -11.87 -5.42
CA HIS A 6 4.87 -11.70 -4.83
C HIS A 6 4.72 -12.50 -3.52
N LEU A 7 5.14 -13.77 -3.53
CA LEU A 7 5.05 -14.64 -2.37
C LEU A 7 6.02 -14.18 -1.28
N ALA A 8 7.26 -13.85 -1.64
CA ALA A 8 8.24 -13.32 -0.69
C ALA A 8 7.76 -12.03 0.00
N ALA A 9 7.11 -11.14 -0.75
CA ALA A 9 6.51 -9.92 -0.23
C ALA A 9 5.33 -10.18 0.71
N ALA A 10 4.42 -11.08 0.33
CA ALA A 10 3.26 -11.45 1.15
C ALA A 10 3.65 -12.11 2.49
N GLU A 11 4.71 -12.91 2.50
CA GLU A 11 5.21 -13.61 3.69
C GLU A 11 6.27 -12.81 4.47
N GLY A 12 6.66 -11.61 4.00
CA GLY A 12 7.63 -10.76 4.70
C GLY A 12 9.09 -11.25 4.64
N HIS A 13 9.42 -12.15 3.71
CA HIS A 13 10.75 -12.75 3.56
C HIS A 13 11.78 -11.78 2.96
N SER A 14 12.19 -10.81 3.76
CA SER A 14 13.05 -9.68 3.39
C SER A 14 14.37 -10.08 2.70
N GLY A 15 15.03 -11.14 3.19
CA GLY A 15 16.25 -11.67 2.55
C GLY A 15 15.99 -12.25 1.15
N VAL A 16 14.84 -12.90 0.95
CA VAL A 16 14.43 -13.46 -0.34
C VAL A 16 14.05 -12.35 -1.31
N ILE A 17 13.35 -11.31 -0.85
CA ILE A 17 13.05 -10.10 -1.66
C ILE A 17 14.35 -9.51 -2.21
N THR A 18 15.34 -9.29 -1.34
CA THR A 18 16.65 -8.74 -1.71
C THR A 18 17.33 -9.57 -2.79
N GLN A 19 17.39 -10.90 -2.62
CA GLN A 19 18.01 -11.80 -3.59
C GLN A 19 17.27 -11.83 -4.93
N LEU A 20 15.94 -11.84 -4.90
CA LEU A 20 15.13 -11.84 -6.12
C LEU A 20 15.31 -10.56 -6.93
N LEU A 21 15.33 -9.40 -6.27
CA LEU A 21 15.57 -8.12 -6.94
C LEU A 21 16.98 -8.03 -7.52
N ALA A 22 18.00 -8.50 -6.78
CA ALA A 22 19.37 -8.59 -7.29
C ALA A 22 19.51 -9.53 -8.50
N ALA A 23 18.68 -10.58 -8.57
CA ALA A 23 18.61 -11.48 -9.71
C ALA A 23 17.78 -10.93 -10.90
N GLY A 24 17.32 -9.68 -10.83
CA GLY A 24 16.55 -9.03 -11.90
C GLY A 24 15.07 -9.41 -11.92
N ALA A 25 14.50 -9.87 -10.79
CA ALA A 25 13.06 -10.08 -10.72
C ALA A 25 12.33 -8.75 -11.00
N PRO A 26 11.31 -8.76 -11.88
CA PRO A 26 10.56 -7.55 -12.21
C PRO A 26 9.77 -7.04 -11.01
N LEU A 27 10.16 -5.88 -10.48
CA LEU A 27 9.56 -5.24 -9.30
C LEU A 27 8.05 -5.00 -9.49
N GLU A 28 7.67 -4.48 -10.66
CA GLU A 28 6.30 -4.11 -11.02
C GLU A 28 5.53 -5.22 -11.76
N ALA A 29 6.01 -6.48 -11.68
CA ALA A 29 5.21 -7.58 -12.21
C ALA A 29 3.88 -7.66 -11.47
N LYS A 30 2.78 -7.78 -12.23
CA LYS A 30 1.43 -7.84 -11.67
C LYS A 30 0.93 -9.28 -11.51
N SER A 31 0.21 -9.52 -10.42
CA SER A 31 -0.57 -10.74 -10.17
C SER A 31 -1.81 -10.80 -11.08
N ALA A 32 -2.63 -11.85 -10.94
CA ALA A 32 -3.91 -11.93 -11.66
C ALA A 32 -4.90 -10.82 -11.24
N GLN A 33 -4.71 -10.25 -10.05
CA GLN A 33 -5.53 -9.16 -9.51
C GLN A 33 -4.91 -7.78 -9.81
N GLY A 34 -3.88 -7.71 -10.65
CA GLY A 34 -3.20 -6.45 -10.99
C GLY A 34 -2.28 -5.95 -9.87
N GLU A 35 -2.03 -6.75 -8.84
CA GLU A 35 -1.24 -6.37 -7.68
C GLU A 35 0.24 -6.63 -7.92
N ALA A 36 1.07 -5.60 -7.73
CA ALA A 36 2.52 -5.76 -7.62
C ALA A 36 2.91 -6.31 -6.24
N ALA A 37 4.19 -6.61 -6.05
CA ALA A 37 4.72 -7.10 -4.77
C ALA A 37 4.39 -6.16 -3.59
N LEU A 38 4.44 -4.84 -3.80
CA LEU A 38 4.12 -3.84 -2.78
C LEU A 38 2.67 -3.97 -2.25
N HIS A 39 1.70 -4.19 -3.15
CA HIS A 39 0.30 -4.39 -2.77
C HIS A 39 0.13 -5.59 -1.83
N LEU A 40 0.82 -6.69 -2.13
CA LEU A 40 0.75 -7.91 -1.33
C LEU A 40 1.42 -7.75 0.02
N ALA A 41 2.57 -7.07 0.08
CA ALA A 41 3.22 -6.74 1.35
C ALA A 41 2.29 -5.89 2.24
N VAL A 42 1.62 -4.89 1.66
CA VAL A 42 0.64 -4.06 2.40
C VAL A 42 -0.55 -4.89 2.87
N ARG A 43 -1.15 -5.70 2.00
CA ARG A 43 -2.32 -6.54 2.34
C ARG A 43 -2.00 -7.51 3.49
N CYS A 44 -0.81 -8.08 3.47
CA CYS A 44 -0.34 -9.02 4.49
C CYS A 44 0.32 -8.33 5.69
N GLN A 45 0.30 -6.99 5.76
CA GLN A 45 0.85 -6.17 6.84
C GLN A 45 2.36 -6.40 7.10
N GLN A 46 3.12 -6.70 6.05
CA GLN A 46 4.56 -6.98 6.12
C GLN A 46 5.38 -5.69 6.04
N VAL A 47 5.48 -4.97 7.17
CA VAL A 47 6.09 -3.63 7.25
C VAL A 47 7.52 -3.59 6.68
N GLU A 48 8.36 -4.56 7.01
CA GLU A 48 9.75 -4.57 6.50
C GLU A 48 9.80 -4.84 4.99
N ALA A 49 8.93 -5.71 4.46
CA ALA A 49 8.82 -5.91 3.02
C ALA A 49 8.33 -4.63 2.31
N VAL A 50 7.37 -3.90 2.89
CA VAL A 50 6.90 -2.61 2.36
C VAL A 50 8.07 -1.61 2.28
N LYS A 51 8.83 -1.44 3.36
CA LYS A 51 10.00 -0.54 3.38
C LYS A 51 11.03 -0.93 2.31
N GLN A 52 11.34 -2.22 2.21
CA GLN A 52 12.31 -2.71 1.24
C GLN A 52 11.86 -2.50 -0.21
N LEU A 53 10.59 -2.77 -0.51
CA LEU A 53 10.04 -2.59 -1.85
C LEU A 53 9.97 -1.11 -2.24
N ILE A 54 9.61 -0.22 -1.31
CA ILE A 54 9.68 1.24 -1.51
C ILE A 54 11.13 1.68 -1.76
N ALA A 55 12.09 1.22 -0.96
CA ALA A 55 13.50 1.53 -1.13
C ALA A 55 14.08 1.01 -2.47
N ALA A 56 13.51 -0.08 -3.00
CA ALA A 56 13.83 -0.60 -4.32
C ALA A 56 13.19 0.20 -5.48
N GLY A 57 12.41 1.24 -5.18
CA GLY A 57 11.77 2.11 -6.18
C GLY A 57 10.42 1.61 -6.66
N SER A 58 9.66 0.89 -5.82
CA SER A 58 8.31 0.46 -6.21
C SER A 58 7.39 1.64 -6.47
N ASP A 59 6.53 1.51 -7.48
CA ASP A 59 5.53 2.53 -7.78
C ASP A 59 4.40 2.52 -6.73
N VAL A 60 4.43 3.50 -5.82
CA VAL A 60 3.41 3.68 -4.77
C VAL A 60 2.08 4.24 -5.30
N SER A 61 2.02 4.63 -6.58
CA SER A 61 0.84 5.17 -7.26
C SER A 61 0.14 4.14 -8.15
N ALA A 62 0.75 2.96 -8.37
CA ALA A 62 0.20 1.93 -9.24
C ALA A 62 -1.12 1.38 -8.68
N PRO A 63 -2.23 1.41 -9.44
CA PRO A 63 -3.47 0.77 -9.02
C PRO A 63 -3.47 -0.73 -9.35
N ASN A 64 -4.12 -1.51 -8.49
CA ASN A 64 -4.53 -2.89 -8.80
C ASN A 64 -5.77 -2.92 -9.73
N ASN A 65 -6.26 -4.11 -10.09
CA ASN A 65 -7.42 -4.25 -11.00
C ASN A 65 -8.74 -3.71 -10.41
N TYR A 66 -8.80 -3.51 -9.09
CA TYR A 66 -9.92 -2.88 -8.42
C TYR A 66 -9.80 -1.35 -8.39
N GLY A 67 -8.70 -0.78 -8.86
CA GLY A 67 -8.44 0.65 -8.83
C GLY A 67 -7.91 1.16 -7.50
N TRP A 68 -7.46 0.26 -6.63
CA TRP A 68 -6.91 0.61 -5.33
C TRP A 68 -5.40 0.76 -5.42
N LEU A 69 -4.92 1.86 -4.83
CA LEU A 69 -3.49 2.11 -4.64
C LEU A 69 -3.02 1.47 -3.33
N PRO A 70 -1.71 1.21 -3.15
CA PRO A 70 -1.16 0.71 -1.89
C PRO A 70 -1.62 1.50 -0.65
N LEU A 71 -1.74 2.84 -0.76
CA LEU A 71 -2.19 3.69 0.35
C LEU A 71 -3.65 3.40 0.78
N HIS A 72 -4.53 3.05 -0.15
CA HIS A 72 -5.91 2.63 0.17
C HIS A 72 -5.92 1.32 0.95
N MET A 73 -5.08 0.36 0.55
CA MET A 73 -4.98 -0.94 1.21
C MET A 73 -4.41 -0.80 2.63
N ALA A 74 -3.42 0.08 2.82
CA ALA A 74 -2.88 0.39 4.16
C ALA A 74 -3.94 1.05 5.05
N ALA A 75 -4.79 1.92 4.49
CA ALA A 75 -5.89 2.55 5.20
C ALA A 75 -7.03 1.59 5.57
N GLU A 76 -7.26 0.54 4.77
CA GLU A 76 -8.23 -0.53 5.04
C GLU A 76 -7.82 -1.41 6.23
N CYS A 77 -6.51 -1.57 6.47
CA CYS A 77 -6.03 -2.38 7.59
C CYS A 77 -6.62 -1.87 8.91
N HIS A 78 -7.04 -2.80 9.77
CA HIS A 78 -7.54 -2.47 11.10
C HIS A 78 -6.47 -1.74 11.94
N ASN A 79 -6.89 -1.18 13.08
CA ASN A 79 -6.07 -0.35 13.97
C ASN A 79 -4.85 -1.10 14.55
N THR A 80 -3.81 -1.26 13.73
CA THR A 80 -2.55 -1.93 14.05
C THR A 80 -1.40 -0.94 13.88
N ALA A 81 -0.37 -1.08 14.71
CA ALA A 81 0.86 -0.30 14.54
C ALA A 81 1.51 -0.52 13.16
N ALA A 82 1.31 -1.70 12.56
CA ALA A 82 1.75 -2.01 11.21
C ALA A 82 1.05 -1.13 10.16
N ALA A 83 -0.28 -0.97 10.26
CA ALA A 83 -1.04 -0.12 9.34
C ALA A 83 -0.54 1.34 9.38
N SER A 84 -0.38 1.91 10.58
CA SER A 84 0.15 3.27 10.75
C SER A 84 1.56 3.41 10.17
N SER A 85 2.45 2.44 10.43
CA SER A 85 3.79 2.48 9.87
C SER A 85 3.79 2.42 8.33
N MET A 86 2.97 1.53 7.73
CA MET A 86 2.86 1.45 6.28
C MET A 86 2.30 2.74 5.65
N LEU A 87 1.29 3.36 6.27
CA LEU A 87 0.78 4.66 5.83
C LEU A 87 1.90 5.71 5.81
N GLN A 88 2.67 5.82 6.90
CA GLN A 88 3.79 6.76 6.97
C GLN A 88 4.83 6.53 5.87
N HIS A 89 5.23 5.27 5.64
CA HIS A 89 6.22 4.95 4.60
C HIS A 89 5.70 5.24 3.19
N LEU A 90 4.43 4.94 2.91
CA LEU A 90 3.82 5.21 1.62
C LEU A 90 3.70 6.72 1.35
N VAL A 91 3.25 7.50 2.35
CA VAL A 91 3.18 8.97 2.25
C VAL A 91 4.58 9.58 2.08
N ALA A 92 5.56 9.13 2.87
CA ALA A 92 6.94 9.59 2.74
C ALA A 92 7.57 9.25 1.37
N ALA A 93 7.12 8.15 0.74
CA ALA A 93 7.50 7.77 -0.61
C ALA A 93 6.75 8.53 -1.71
N GLY A 94 5.90 9.49 -1.36
CA GLY A 94 5.17 10.34 -2.31
C GLY A 94 3.80 9.80 -2.74
N ALA A 95 3.22 8.84 -2.01
CA ALA A 95 1.84 8.44 -2.27
C ALA A 95 0.90 9.64 -2.07
N ALA A 96 0.06 9.92 -3.08
CA ALA A 96 -0.90 11.00 -3.01
C ALA A 96 -1.98 10.68 -1.95
N VAL A 97 -1.99 11.47 -0.87
CA VAL A 97 -2.80 11.25 0.33
C VAL A 97 -4.30 11.27 0.05
N ASP A 98 -4.73 12.12 -0.88
CA ASP A 98 -6.12 12.25 -1.33
C ASP A 98 -6.36 11.59 -2.69
N ALA A 99 -5.47 10.68 -3.13
CA ALA A 99 -5.70 9.93 -4.36
C ALA A 99 -7.04 9.21 -4.27
N ALA A 100 -7.89 9.41 -5.28
CA ALA A 100 -9.17 8.76 -5.30
C ALA A 100 -9.07 7.38 -5.97
N GLY A 101 -9.30 6.33 -5.19
CA GLY A 101 -9.39 4.97 -5.70
C GLY A 101 -10.67 4.75 -6.50
N ARG A 102 -10.61 3.90 -7.53
CA ARG A 102 -11.80 3.41 -8.23
C ARG A 102 -12.40 2.20 -7.49
N PRO A 103 -13.69 1.86 -7.68
CA PRO A 103 -14.68 2.54 -8.53
C PRO A 103 -15.33 3.80 -7.94
N ASP A 104 -15.31 4.00 -6.61
CA ASP A 104 -16.18 5.00 -5.94
C ASP A 104 -15.51 6.35 -5.64
N ASN A 105 -14.40 6.67 -6.32
CA ASN A 105 -13.57 7.85 -6.01
C ASN A 105 -13.17 7.91 -4.51
N CYS A 106 -13.02 6.74 -3.88
CA CYS A 106 -12.87 6.61 -2.44
C CYS A 106 -11.44 6.98 -2.08
N THR A 107 -11.24 7.98 -1.21
CA THR A 107 -9.90 8.34 -0.71
C THR A 107 -9.45 7.39 0.40
N PRO A 108 -8.15 7.32 0.72
CA PRO A 108 -7.64 6.57 1.87
C PRO A 108 -8.31 7.00 3.19
N LEU A 109 -8.58 8.31 3.37
CA LEU A 109 -9.26 8.81 4.57
C LEU A 109 -10.69 8.31 4.68
N LEU A 110 -11.43 8.29 3.56
CA LEU A 110 -12.77 7.73 3.51
C LEU A 110 -12.75 6.22 3.80
N GLN A 111 -11.76 5.51 3.28
CA GLN A 111 -11.59 4.08 3.54
C GLN A 111 -11.31 3.80 5.02
N ALA A 112 -10.38 4.52 5.65
CA ALA A 112 -10.12 4.40 7.09
C ALA A 112 -11.36 4.74 7.94
N SER A 113 -12.17 5.70 7.49
CA SER A 113 -13.44 6.07 8.12
C SER A 113 -14.49 4.97 8.03
N LYS A 114 -14.65 4.31 6.87
CA LYS A 114 -15.51 3.13 6.70
C LYS A 114 -15.11 2.00 7.65
N MET A 115 -13.80 1.81 7.84
CA MET A 115 -13.22 0.80 8.74
C MET A 115 -13.22 1.20 10.22
N LYS A 116 -13.64 2.42 10.56
CA LYS A 116 -13.62 2.99 11.93
C LYS A 116 -12.24 2.95 12.57
N CYS A 117 -11.18 3.11 11.78
CA CYS A 117 -9.80 3.06 12.25
C CYS A 117 -9.31 4.44 12.69
N ILE A 118 -9.46 4.78 13.98
CA ILE A 118 -9.11 6.11 14.51
C ILE A 118 -7.63 6.46 14.29
N ALA A 119 -6.72 5.50 14.47
CA ALA A 119 -5.29 5.75 14.26
C ALA A 119 -4.98 6.10 12.80
N ASN A 120 -5.50 5.33 11.83
CA ASN A 120 -5.30 5.62 10.42
C ASN A 120 -5.94 6.95 10.01
N ILE A 121 -7.11 7.31 10.56
CA ILE A 121 -7.74 8.61 10.34
C ILE A 121 -6.84 9.74 10.84
N GLN A 122 -6.27 9.60 12.04
CA GLN A 122 -5.36 10.61 12.60
C GLN A 122 -4.08 10.74 11.78
N GLU A 123 -3.45 9.62 11.42
CA GLU A 123 -2.26 9.57 10.55
C GLU A 123 -2.51 10.27 9.21
N LEU A 124 -3.59 9.92 8.52
CA LEU A 124 -3.94 10.52 7.23
C LEU A 124 -4.21 12.03 7.38
N ARG A 125 -4.89 12.47 8.45
CA ARG A 125 -5.07 13.91 8.72
C ARG A 125 -3.75 14.62 9.00
N THR A 126 -2.82 14.00 9.72
CA THR A 126 -1.47 14.58 9.93
C THR A 126 -0.66 14.62 8.65
N ALA A 127 -0.89 13.67 7.73
CA ALA A 127 -0.33 13.68 6.39
C ALA A 127 -0.99 14.70 5.43
N GLY A 128 -2.01 15.44 5.89
CA GLY A 128 -2.67 16.48 5.12
C GLY A 128 -3.91 16.03 4.35
N ALA A 129 -4.49 14.85 4.65
CA ALA A 129 -5.71 14.40 4.01
C ALA A 129 -6.88 15.36 4.24
N ALA A 130 -7.54 15.77 3.16
CA ALA A 130 -8.70 16.63 3.22
C ALA A 130 -9.94 15.89 3.77
N ALA A 131 -10.64 16.51 4.72
CA ALA A 131 -11.82 15.90 5.37
C ALA A 131 -13.05 15.81 4.43
N ASP A 132 -13.03 16.57 3.34
CA ASP A 132 -14.14 16.90 2.45
C ASP A 132 -13.98 16.36 1.02
N ALA A 133 -12.95 15.57 0.74
CA ALA A 133 -12.67 15.02 -0.60
C ALA A 133 -13.76 14.08 -1.17
N ALA A 134 -14.88 13.87 -0.46
CA ALA A 134 -15.98 12.97 -0.82
C ALA A 134 -17.27 13.69 -1.29
N LEU A 135 -17.24 14.97 -1.69
CA LEU A 135 -18.47 15.73 -2.02
C LEU A 135 -18.51 16.44 -3.39
N LEU A 136 -17.69 16.06 -4.37
CA LEU A 136 -17.84 16.48 -5.77
C LEU A 136 -18.04 15.27 -6.69
#